data_AF-A0A4R9R3L7-F1
#
_entry.id   AF-A0A4R9R3L7-F1
#
_cell.length_a   1.000
_cell.length_b   1.000
_cell.length_c   1.000
_cell.angle_alpha   90.00
_cell.angle_beta   90.00
_cell.angle_gamma   90.00
#
_symmetry.space_group_name_H-M   'P 1'
#
loop_
_entity.id
_entity.type
_entity.pdbx_description
1 polymer ?
#
loop_
_entity_poly.entity_id
_entity_poly.type
_entity_poly.pdbx_seq_one_letter_code
_entity_poly.pdbx_strand_id
1 'polypeptide(L)'
;MRNVGERLTFIKPMEPELVEQPPIGGEWTHEVKFDGYRTQLIKDADGIRLYTKTGIDWTAKYRPLAEEAASLDAESFIIEAETIVTNEAGLKVQCHAGKASWKWQSATSAREPSASLASVP
;
A
#
# COMPACT_ATOMS: atom_id res chain seq x y z
N MET A 1 31.20 1.47 -6.80
CA MET A 1 30.12 1.50 -7.81
C MET A 1 28.83 1.40 -7.04
N ARG A 2 27.97 2.43 -7.05
CA ARG A 2 26.66 2.35 -6.37
C ARG A 2 25.81 1.36 -7.14
N ASN A 3 25.20 0.38 -6.46
CA ASN A 3 24.19 -0.47 -7.07
C ASN A 3 23.12 0.46 -7.64
N VAL A 4 22.91 0.40 -8.95
CA VAL A 4 21.79 1.09 -9.60
C VAL A 4 20.55 0.46 -9.00
N GLY A 5 19.89 1.19 -8.09
CA GLY A 5 18.68 0.72 -7.41
C GLY A 5 17.70 0.24 -8.46
N GLU A 6 17.31 -1.03 -8.35
CA GLU A 6 16.47 -1.69 -9.34
C GLU A 6 15.15 -0.92 -9.46
N ARG A 7 14.79 -0.52 -10.67
CA ARG A 7 13.52 0.18 -10.92
C ARG A 7 12.38 -0.79 -10.70
N LEU A 8 11.62 -0.54 -9.64
CA LEU A 8 10.41 -1.29 -9.33
C LEU A 8 9.33 -0.97 -10.36
N THR A 9 8.62 -2.02 -10.77
CA THR A 9 7.59 -1.97 -11.80
C THR A 9 6.23 -2.35 -11.24
N PHE A 10 5.19 -1.92 -11.93
CA PHE A 10 3.81 -2.25 -11.57
C PHE A 10 3.59 -3.76 -11.59
N ILE A 11 3.04 -4.28 -10.49
CA ILE A 11 2.63 -5.67 -10.35
C ILE A 11 1.12 -5.73 -10.49
N LYS A 12 0.60 -6.64 -11.31
CA LYS A 12 -0.86 -6.79 -11.43
C LYS A 12 -1.46 -7.22 -10.08
N PRO A 13 -2.47 -6.51 -9.56
CA PRO A 13 -3.09 -6.85 -8.28
C PRO A 13 -3.71 -8.25 -8.28
N MET A 14 -3.63 -8.92 -7.13
CA MET A 14 -4.36 -10.17 -6.88
C MET A 14 -5.86 -9.89 -6.69
N GLU A 15 -6.71 -10.69 -7.34
CA GLU A 15 -8.16 -10.62 -7.20
C GLU A 15 -8.64 -11.63 -6.16
N PRO A 16 -9.56 -11.25 -5.26
CA PRO A 16 -10.19 -12.20 -4.36
C PRO A 16 -11.11 -13.16 -5.13
N GLU A 17 -11.16 -14.40 -4.68
CA GLU A 17 -12.19 -15.34 -5.12
C GLU A 17 -13.50 -15.03 -4.40
N LEU A 18 -14.60 -14.96 -5.16
CA LEU A 18 -15.93 -14.75 -4.59
C LEU A 18 -16.44 -16.07 -4.00
N VAL A 19 -16.52 -16.12 -2.67
CA VAL A 19 -17.05 -17.25 -1.91
C VAL A 19 -18.31 -16.84 -1.15
N GLU A 20 -19.19 -17.80 -0.86
CA GLU A 20 -20.45 -17.54 -0.14
C GLU A 20 -20.21 -17.14 1.32
N GLN A 21 -19.20 -17.72 1.96
CA GLN A 21 -18.85 -17.45 3.35
C GLN A 21 -17.33 -17.24 3.47
N PRO A 22 -16.90 -16.27 4.28
CA PRO A 22 -15.47 -16.06 4.53
C PRO A 22 -14.88 -17.32 5.18
N PRO A 23 -13.70 -17.75 4.74
CA PRO A 23 -13.04 -18.92 5.32
C PRO A 23 -12.72 -18.69 6.80
N ILE A 24 -12.75 -19.78 7.57
CA ILE A 24 -12.56 -19.79 9.03
C ILE A 24 -11.32 -20.62 9.39
N GLY A 25 -10.68 -20.29 10.52
CA GLY A 25 -9.51 -21.00 11.04
C GLY A 25 -8.33 -20.08 11.33
N GLY A 26 -7.37 -20.55 12.11
CA GLY A 26 -6.20 -19.77 12.55
C GLY A 26 -5.21 -19.38 11.44
N GLU A 27 -5.32 -20.02 10.27
CA GLU A 27 -4.51 -19.72 9.09
C GLU A 27 -5.04 -18.51 8.29
N TRP A 28 -6.20 -17.96 8.68
CA TRP A 28 -6.87 -16.88 7.96
C TRP A 28 -6.81 -15.56 8.73
N THR A 29 -6.39 -14.51 8.05
CA THR A 29 -6.50 -13.13 8.52
C THR A 29 -7.64 -12.45 7.77
N HIS A 30 -8.54 -11.78 8.50
CA HIS A 30 -9.65 -11.03 7.93
C HIS A 30 -9.39 -9.52 8.02
N GLU A 31 -9.53 -8.84 6.89
CA GLU A 31 -9.39 -7.39 6.79
C GLU A 31 -10.70 -6.73 6.37
N VAL A 32 -10.88 -5.47 6.77
CA VAL A 32 -12.08 -4.71 6.38
C VAL A 32 -12.02 -4.42 4.88
N LYS A 33 -13.02 -4.90 4.14
CA LYS A 33 -13.20 -4.51 2.75
C LYS A 33 -13.66 -3.06 2.67
N PHE A 34 -12.82 -2.21 2.08
CA PHE A 34 -13.19 -0.86 1.71
C PHE A 34 -13.83 -0.81 0.31
N ASP A 35 -14.58 0.28 0.07
CA ASP A 35 -15.15 0.60 -1.23
C ASP A 35 -14.52 1.92 -1.70
N GLY A 36 -13.40 1.80 -2.41
CA GLY A 36 -12.60 2.92 -2.87
C GLY A 36 -11.89 2.59 -4.19
N TYR A 37 -10.69 3.11 -4.35
CA TYR A 37 -9.86 2.85 -5.52
C TYR A 37 -8.63 2.04 -5.11
N ARG A 38 -8.55 0.81 -5.60
CA ARG A 38 -7.35 -0.01 -5.45
C ARG A 38 -6.16 0.66 -6.11
N THR A 39 -5.12 0.90 -5.30
CA THR A 39 -3.97 1.68 -5.69
C THR A 39 -2.68 0.98 -5.26
N GLN A 40 -1.74 0.87 -6.18
CA GLN A 40 -0.40 0.35 -5.91
C GLN A 40 0.58 1.52 -5.82
N LEU A 41 1.22 1.65 -4.66
CA LEU A 41 2.22 2.65 -4.36
C LEU A 41 3.60 2.01 -4.53
N ILE A 42 4.47 2.64 -5.32
CA ILE A 42 5.83 2.20 -5.56
C ILE A 42 6.80 3.31 -5.14
N LYS A 43 7.78 2.96 -4.31
CA LYS A 43 8.94 3.79 -3.97
C LYS A 43 10.20 3.08 -4.39
N ASP A 44 11.08 3.78 -5.09
CA ASP A 44 12.46 3.35 -5.36
C ASP A 44 13.35 4.57 -5.64
N ALA A 45 14.51 4.36 -6.26
CA ALA A 45 15.45 5.42 -6.63
C ALA A 45 14.86 6.50 -7.56
N ASP A 46 13.79 6.18 -8.31
CA ASP A 46 13.10 7.10 -9.21
C ASP A 46 11.97 7.89 -8.51
N GLY A 47 11.72 7.62 -7.22
CA GLY A 47 10.74 8.31 -6.39
C GLY A 47 9.42 7.56 -6.23
N ILE A 48 8.37 8.31 -5.91
CA ILE A 48 7.03 7.77 -5.62
C ILE A 48 6.16 7.74 -6.88
N ARG A 49 5.54 6.59 -7.14
CA ARG A 49 4.53 6.39 -8.19
C ARG A 49 3.29 5.71 -7.62
N LEU A 50 2.11 6.16 -8.01
CA LEU A 50 0.82 5.58 -7.61
C LEU A 50 0.05 5.11 -8.84
N TYR A 51 -0.20 3.82 -8.92
CA TYR A 51 -0.90 3.18 -10.04
C TYR A 51 -2.30 2.75 -9.64
N THR A 52 -3.27 2.92 -10.54
CA THR A 52 -4.57 2.28 -10.40
C THR A 52 -4.46 0.75 -10.54
N LYS A 53 -5.53 0.02 -10.20
CA LYS A 53 -5.69 -1.42 -10.49
C LYS A 53 -5.28 -1.83 -11.91
N THR A 54 -5.46 -0.95 -12.90
CA THR A 54 -5.16 -1.21 -14.32
C THR A 54 -3.78 -0.71 -14.77
N GLY A 55 -2.95 -0.22 -13.85
CA GLY A 55 -1.59 0.25 -14.13
C GLY A 55 -1.52 1.70 -14.65
N ILE A 56 -2.60 2.49 -14.51
CA ILE A 56 -2.59 3.91 -14.92
C ILE A 56 -1.91 4.72 -13.82
N ASP A 57 -0.91 5.53 -14.19
CA ASP A 57 -0.23 6.43 -13.27
C ASP A 57 -1.15 7.59 -12.85
N TRP A 58 -1.52 7.61 -11.57
CA TRP A 58 -2.34 8.64 -10.92
C TRP A 58 -1.56 9.46 -9.90
N THR A 59 -0.22 9.43 -9.94
CA THR A 59 0.65 10.15 -9.01
C THR A 59 0.28 11.64 -8.91
N ALA A 60 0.05 12.30 -10.05
CA ALA A 60 -0.34 13.71 -10.09
C ALA A 60 -1.72 13.97 -9.44
N LYS A 61 -2.67 13.05 -9.61
CA LYS A 61 -4.02 13.13 -9.02
C LYS A 61 -3.98 12.86 -7.51
N TYR A 62 -3.03 12.06 -7.07
CA TYR A 62 -2.81 11.66 -5.68
C TYR A 62 -1.63 12.38 -5.04
N ARG A 63 -1.32 13.62 -5.47
CA ARG A 63 -0.16 14.38 -4.98
C ARG A 63 -0.02 14.42 -3.44
N PRO A 64 -1.07 14.74 -2.65
CA PRO A 64 -0.93 14.74 -1.18
C PRO A 64 -0.51 13.37 -0.63
N LEU A 65 -0.92 12.30 -1.30
CA LEU A 65 -0.69 10.92 -0.91
C LEU A 65 0.72 10.47 -1.30
N ALA A 66 1.20 10.97 -2.45
CA ALA A 66 2.58 10.81 -2.87
C ALA A 66 3.55 11.49 -1.91
N GLU A 67 3.21 12.69 -1.42
CA GLU A 67 4.01 13.45 -0.44
C GLU A 67 4.08 12.71 0.91
N GLU A 68 2.95 12.23 1.43
CA GLU A 68 2.92 11.41 2.64
C GLU A 68 3.71 10.11 2.47
N ALA A 69 3.53 9.41 1.35
CA ALA A 69 4.27 8.18 1.05
C ALA A 69 5.79 8.38 0.94
N ALA A 70 6.23 9.55 0.45
CA ALA A 70 7.64 9.89 0.38
C ALA A 70 8.28 9.98 1.78
N SER A 71 7.49 10.37 2.79
CA SER A 71 7.95 10.51 4.18
C SER A 71 8.21 9.17 4.91
N LEU A 72 7.76 8.05 4.34
CA LEU A 72 7.98 6.72 4.92
C LEU A 72 9.48 6.36 4.93
N ASP A 73 9.96 5.90 6.08
CA ASP A 73 11.35 5.50 6.31
C ASP A 73 11.67 4.12 5.70
N ALA A 74 11.74 4.09 4.38
CA ALA A 74 12.09 2.93 3.57
C ALA A 74 12.74 3.40 2.27
N GLU A 75 13.81 2.74 1.82
CA GLU A 75 14.51 3.07 0.58
C GLU A 75 13.70 2.69 -0.66
N SER A 76 13.06 1.51 -0.63
CA SER A 76 12.20 1.02 -1.70
C SER A 76 11.08 0.13 -1.18
N PHE A 77 9.92 0.15 -1.83
CA PHE A 77 8.79 -0.74 -1.54
C PHE A 77 7.75 -0.74 -2.66
N ILE A 78 6.91 -1.78 -2.65
CA ILE A 78 5.62 -1.82 -3.36
C ILE A 78 4.54 -2.12 -2.31
N ILE A 79 3.50 -1.29 -2.24
CA ILE A 79 2.37 -1.47 -1.34
C ILE A 79 1.08 -1.46 -2.16
N GLU A 80 0.21 -2.44 -1.94
CA GLU A 80 -1.17 -2.38 -2.40
C GLU A 80 -2.08 -1.90 -1.27
N ALA A 81 -2.92 -0.91 -1.56
CA ALA A 81 -3.87 -0.37 -0.60
C ALA A 81 -5.13 0.13 -1.30
N GLU A 82 -6.16 0.42 -0.50
CA GLU A 82 -7.37 1.08 -0.97
C GLU A 82 -7.30 2.58 -0.68
N THR A 83 -7.37 3.40 -1.72
CA THR A 83 -7.55 4.85 -1.57
C THR A 83 -9.02 5.15 -1.34
N ILE A 84 -9.35 5.81 -0.24
CA ILE A 84 -10.72 6.18 0.12
C ILE A 84 -10.87 7.70 0.24
N VAL A 85 -12.12 8.16 0.28
CA VAL A 85 -12.45 9.55 0.61
C VAL A 85 -13.19 9.53 1.94
N THR A 86 -12.74 10.38 2.86
CA THR A 86 -13.35 10.51 4.19
C THR A 86 -13.97 11.90 4.36
N ASN A 87 -15.06 11.96 5.12
CA ASN A 87 -15.59 13.22 5.62
C ASN A 87 -14.78 13.74 6.82
N GLU A 88 -15.17 14.90 7.35
CA GLU A 88 -14.52 15.56 8.49
C GLU A 88 -14.53 14.72 9.78
N ALA A 89 -15.50 13.80 9.92
CA ALA A 89 -15.56 12.86 11.03
C ALA A 89 -14.67 11.61 10.83
N GLY A 90 -13.89 11.55 9.75
CA GLY A 90 -13.08 10.38 9.38
C GLY A 90 -13.89 9.19 8.87
N LEU A 91 -15.20 9.37 8.67
CA LEU A 91 -16.09 8.34 8.13
C LEU A 91 -16.02 8.33 6.60
N LYS A 92 -16.04 7.13 6.01
CA LYS A 92 -16.04 6.93 4.56
C LYS A 92 -17.27 7.59 3.92
N VAL A 93 -17.07 8.33 2.84
CA VAL A 93 -18.17 8.86 2.01
C VAL A 93 -18.05 8.31 0.59
N GLN A 94 -19.19 7.93 0.03
CA GLN A 94 -19.27 7.54 -1.38
C GLN A 94 -19.00 8.78 -2.27
N CYS A 95 -18.24 8.58 -3.34
CA CYS A 95 -17.48 9.61 -4.03
C CYS A 95 -18.30 10.79 -4.59
N HIS A 96 -18.26 11.95 -3.92
CA HIS A 96 -18.44 13.28 -4.52
C HIS A 96 -17.49 14.26 -3.80
N ALA A 97 -16.30 14.49 -4.37
CA ALA A 97 -15.35 15.54 -3.99
C ALA A 97 -15.11 15.76 -2.47
N GLY A 98 -14.28 14.90 -1.86
CA GLY A 98 -13.79 15.09 -0.48
C GLY A 98 -12.28 14.85 -0.37
N LYS A 99 -11.71 15.05 0.83
CA LYS A 99 -10.29 14.78 1.10
C LYS A 99 -10.00 13.29 0.92
N ALA A 100 -9.07 12.96 0.03
CA ALA A 100 -8.57 11.60 -0.13
C ALA A 100 -7.70 11.23 1.07
N SER A 101 -7.92 10.06 1.63
CA SER A 101 -7.19 9.52 2.77
C SER A 101 -6.91 8.04 2.52
N TRP A 102 -5.83 7.56 3.14
CA TRP A 102 -5.44 6.16 3.08
C TRP A 102 -5.50 5.66 4.50
N LYS A 103 -6.15 4.51 4.69
CA LYS A 103 -6.14 3.87 5.99
C LYS A 103 -5.14 2.73 5.95
N TRP A 104 -4.00 2.94 6.56
CA TRP A 104 -2.96 1.94 6.74
C TRP A 104 -3.34 1.00 7.89
N GLN A 105 -3.36 -0.31 7.65
CA GLN A 105 -3.70 -1.32 8.66
C GLN A 105 -2.57 -2.33 8.92
N SER A 106 -1.65 -2.50 7.96
CA SER A 106 -0.45 -3.31 8.12
C SER A 106 0.62 -2.91 7.09
N ALA A 107 1.90 -2.92 7.48
CA ALA A 107 3.02 -3.04 6.54
C ALA A 107 3.92 -4.16 7.00
N THR A 108 4.37 -4.95 6.04
CA THR A 108 5.55 -5.81 6.21
C THR A 108 6.71 -5.07 5.55
N SER A 109 7.65 -4.57 6.34
CA SER A 109 8.93 -4.10 5.80
C SER A 109 9.90 -5.27 5.75
N ALA A 110 10.55 -5.47 4.60
CA ALA A 110 11.73 -6.30 4.53
C ALA A 110 12.88 -5.50 5.14
N ARG A 111 13.08 -5.64 6.46
CA ARG A 111 14.33 -5.24 7.08
C ARG A 111 15.28 -6.43 6.96
N GLU A 112 16.40 -6.24 6.28
CA GLU A 112 17.54 -7.17 6.37
C GLU A 112 17.78 -7.48 7.86
N PRO A 113 17.90 -8.76 8.26
CA PRO A 113 18.17 -9.08 9.65
C PRO A 113 19.54 -8.51 10.01
N SER A 114 19.57 -7.48 10.84
CA SER A 114 20.80 -7.01 11.45
C SER A 114 21.35 -8.16 12.30
N ALA A 115 22.42 -8.77 11.84
CA ALA A 115 23.15 -9.78 12.57
C ALA A 115 23.72 -9.18 13.87
N SER A 116 23.04 -9.40 15.00
CA SER A 116 23.68 -9.68 16.29
C SER A 116 22.64 -10.01 17.34
N LEU A 117 22.89 -11.10 18.06
CA LEU A 117 22.57 -11.46 19.46
C LEU A 117 22.27 -12.96 19.48
N ALA A 118 23.31 -13.80 19.54
CA ALA A 118 24.02 -14.19 20.76
C ALA A 118 23.13 -15.00 21.75
N SER A 119 23.47 -16.29 21.82
CA SER A 119 23.28 -17.26 22.92
C SER A 119 21.88 -17.51 23.48
N VAL A 120 21.38 -18.69 23.10
CA VAL A 120 20.51 -19.60 23.87
C VAL A 120 21.07 -19.84 25.29
N PRO A 121 20.21 -19.89 26.31
CA PRO A 121 20.01 -21.14 27.05
C PRO A 121 18.61 -21.73 26.88
#